data_AF-A0A7H4PJD5-F1
#
_entry.id   AF-A0A7H4PJD5-F1
#
_cell.length_a   1.000
_cell.length_b   1.000
_cell.length_c   1.000
_cell.angle_alpha   90.00
_cell.angle_beta   90.00
_cell.angle_gamma   90.00
#
_symmetry.space_group_name_H-M   'P 1'
#
loop_
_entity.id
_entity.type
_entity.pdbx_description
1 polymer ?
#
loop_
_entity_poly.entity_id
_entity_poly.type
_entity_poly.pdbx_seq_one_letter_code
_entity_poly.pdbx_strand_id
1 'polypeptide(L)' 'MEERFGSQIIRADVPLAEMFGYSTTLRSMSQGRATYSMEFHHYAEAPRNVAEAIIASRAKG' A
#
# COMPACT_ATOMS: atom_id res chain seq x y z
N MET A 1 1.79 -6.25 16.83
CA MET A 1 0.46 -6.84 16.51
C MET A 1 -0.40 -6.70 17.74
N GLU A 2 -1.57 -6.08 17.60
CA GLU A 2 -2.54 -5.92 18.68
C GLU A 2 -3.72 -6.85 18.40
N GLU A 3 -4.14 -7.62 19.39
CA GLU A 3 -5.28 -8.53 19.27
C GLU A 3 -6.53 -7.88 19.85
N ARG A 4 -7.61 -7.82 19.05
CA ARG A 4 -8.89 -7.25 19.46
C ARG A 4 -10.02 -8.16 19.04
N PHE A 5 -10.71 -8.77 20.01
CA PHE A 5 -11.85 -9.66 19.80
C PHE A 5 -11.60 -10.75 18.74
N GLY A 6 -10.44 -11.42 18.79
CA GLY A 6 -10.07 -12.47 17.84
C GLY A 6 -9.61 -11.98 16.46
N SER A 7 -9.46 -10.66 16.27
CA SER A 7 -8.88 -10.04 15.08
C SER A 7 -7.50 -9.45 15.38
N GLN A 8 -6.57 -9.56 14.43
CA GLN A 8 -5.24 -8.95 14.52
C GLN A 8 -5.23 -7.58 13.83
N ILE A 9 -4.74 -6.55 14.52
CA ILE A 9 -4.55 -5.20 13.97
C ILE A 9 -3.11 -5.05 13.49
N ILE A 10 -2.97 -4.64 12.23
CA ILE A 10 -1.69 -4.40 11.56
C ILE A 10 -1.67 -2.92 11.13
N ARG A 11 -0.60 -2.23 11.49
CA ARG A 11 -0.29 -0.87 11.04
C ARG A 11 1.01 -0.91 10.24
N ALA A 12 1.01 -0.30 9.07
CA ALA A 12 2.16 -0.25 8.18
C ALA A 12 2.13 1.01 7.35
N ASP A 13 3.31 1.57 7.10
CA ASP A 13 3.52 2.59 6.08
C ASP A 13 3.77 1.89 4.74
N VAL A 14 3.02 2.28 3.72
CA VAL A 14 3.07 1.68 2.39
C VAL A 14 3.07 2.78 1.33
N PRO A 15 3.85 2.64 0.24
CA PRO A 15 3.77 3.58 -0.87
C PRO A 15 2.38 3.54 -1.49
N LEU A 16 1.74 4.70 -1.68
CA LEU A 16 0.39 4.79 -2.26
C LEU A 16 0.30 4.11 -3.63
N ALA A 17 1.38 4.14 -4.43
CA ALA A 17 1.45 3.51 -5.74
C ALA A 17 1.22 1.98 -5.70
N GLU A 18 1.57 1.32 -4.60
CA GLU A 18 1.43 -0.13 -4.42
C GLU A 18 0.02 -0.54 -3.94
N MET A 19 -0.84 0.43 -3.59
CA MET A 19 -2.18 0.15 -3.06
C MET A 19 -3.23 -0.13 -4.15
N PHE A 20 -2.86 0.04 -5.42
CA PHE A 20 -3.75 -0.31 -6.54
C PHE A 20 -4.03 -1.81 -6.55
N GLY A 21 -5.31 -2.19 -6.46
CA GLY A 21 -5.74 -3.61 -6.41
C GLY A 21 -5.61 -4.27 -5.03
N TYR A 22 -5.10 -3.57 -4.02
CA TYR A 22 -4.91 -4.13 -2.67
C TYR A 22 -6.20 -4.70 -2.05
N SER A 23 -7.35 -4.05 -2.26
CA SER A 23 -8.65 -4.52 -1.74
C SER A 23 -9.01 -5.94 -2.21
N THR A 24 -8.74 -6.26 -3.48
CA THR A 24 -8.98 -7.58 -4.06
C THR A 24 -8.04 -8.62 -3.45
N THR A 25 -6.75 -8.29 -3.34
CA THR A 25 -5.74 -9.17 -2.72
C THR A 25 -6.08 -9.46 -1.26
N LEU A 26 -6.39 -8.41 -0.48
CA LEU A 26 -6.76 -8.54 0.93
C LEU A 26 -8.01 -9.42 1.11
N ARG A 27 -9.02 -9.25 0.25
CA ARG A 27 -10.23 -10.08 0.27
C ARG A 27 -9.89 -11.55 0.01
N SER A 28 -9.05 -11.84 -0.98
CA SER A 28 -8.62 -13.20 -1.28
C SER A 28 -7.87 -13.84 -0.10
N MET A 29 -6.88 -13.13 0.46
CA MET A 29 -6.06 -13.63 1.57
C MET A 29 -6.84 -13.85 2.87
N SER A 30 -7.80 -12.97 3.17
CA SER A 30 -8.58 -13.02 4.41
C SER A 30 -9.88 -13.82 4.29
N GLN A 31 -10.14 -14.43 3.12
CA GLN A 31 -11.44 -15.03 2.79
C GLN A 31 -12.60 -14.05 3.02
N GLY A 32 -12.37 -12.77 2.71
CA GLY A 32 -13.35 -11.70 2.81
C GLY A 32 -13.65 -11.17 4.22
N ARG A 33 -12.81 -11.50 5.22
CA ARG A 33 -13.03 -11.08 6.62
C ARG A 33 -12.24 -9.84 7.04
N ALA A 34 -11.18 -9.48 6.32
CA ALA A 34 -10.35 -8.33 6.68
C ALA A 34 -10.92 -7.02 6.12
N THR A 35 -10.74 -5.96 6.90
CA THR A 35 -11.01 -4.57 6.51
C THR A 35 -9.73 -3.76 6.63
N TYR A 36 -9.65 -2.65 5.89
CA TYR A 36 -8.51 -1.74 5.96
C TYR A 36 -8.98 -0.30 5.77
N SER A 37 -8.19 0.63 6.29
CA SER A 37 -8.32 2.07 6.07
C SER A 37 -6.94 2.64 5.79
N MET A 38 -6.88 3.70 4.99
CA MET A 38 -5.63 4.40 4.67
C MET A 38 -5.81 5.89 4.88
N GLU A 39 -4.76 6.53 5.36
CA GLU A 39 -4.64 7.98 5.47
C GLU A 39 -3.27 8.42 4.95
N PHE A 40 -3.17 9.66 4.48
CA PHE A 40 -1.88 10.23 4.12
C PHE A 40 -1.03 10.39 5.39
N HIS A 41 0.21 9.88 5.35
CA HIS A 41 1.13 9.98 6.48
C HIS A 41 2.28 10.97 6.20
N HIS A 42 3.13 10.71 5.20
CA HIS A 42 4.25 11.58 4.81
C HIS A 42 4.73 11.31 3.38
N TYR A 43 5.63 12.17 2.89
CA TYR A 43 6.43 11.91 1.69
C TYR A 43 7.74 11.23 2.06
N ALA A 44 8.08 10.16 1.36
CA ALA A 44 9.37 9.47 1.48
C ALA A 44 10.11 9.50 0.14
N GLU A 45 11.43 9.35 0.18
CA GLU A 45 12.25 9.24 -1.02
C GLU A 45 11.85 7.99 -1.81
N ALA A 46 11.56 8.16 -3.10
CA ALA A 46 11.23 7.05 -3.96
C ALA A 46 12.49 6.20 -4.23
N PRO A 47 12.37 4.87 -4.24
CA PRO A 47 13.47 4.00 -4.67
C PRO A 47 14.00 4.43 -6.05
N ARG A 48 15.32 4.40 -6.22
CA ARG A 48 16.00 4.92 -7.42
C ARG A 48 15.42 4.38 -8.73
N ASN A 49 15.10 3.10 -8.79
CA ASN A 49 14.48 2.45 -9.96
C ASN A 49 13.10 3.02 -10.30
N VAL A 50 12.29 3.37 -9.29
CA VAL A 50 10.97 3.98 -9.46
C VAL A 50 11.12 5.43 -9.92
N ALA A 51 12.04 6.18 -9.30
CA ALA A 51 12.32 7.56 -9.68
C ALA A 51 12.78 7.66 -11.14
N GLU A 52 13.74 6.83 -11.55
CA GLU A 52 14.24 6.79 -12.93
C GLU A 52 13.13 6.44 -13.93
N ALA A 53 12.28 5.46 -13.63
CA ALA A 53 11.15 5.09 -14.49
C ALA A 53 10.14 6.24 -14.67
N ILE A 54 9.80 6.93 -13.59
CA ILE A 54 8.88 8.08 -13.63
C ILE A 54 9.50 9.22 -14.44
N ILE A 55 10.77 9.55 -14.21
CA ILE A 55 11.48 10.61 -14.95
C ILE A 55 11.52 10.27 -16.45
N ALA A 56 11.87 9.04 -16.80
CA ALA A 56 11.93 8.58 -18.18
C ALA A 56 10.55 8.61 -18.87
N SER A 57 9.48 8.27 -18.15
CA SER A 57 8.11 8.34 -18.69
C SER A 57 7.66 9.76 -19.02
N ARG A 58 8.10 10.76 -18.24
CA ARG A 58 7.77 12.18 -18.45
C ARG A 58 8.62 12.85 -19.53
N ALA A 59 9.83 12.37 -19.77
CA ALA A 59 10.74 12.91 -20.79
C ALA A 59 10.36 12.52 -22.23
N LYS A 60 9.42 11.57 -22.41
CA LYS A 60 8.92 11.14 -23.73
C LYS A 60 7.68 11.92 -24.21
N GLY A 61 7.33 13.03 -23.55
CA GLY A 61 6.25 13.94 -23.92
C GLY A 61 6.74 15.15 -24.68
#